data_AF-A0AA37GJG9-F1
#
_entry.id   AF-A0AA37GJG9-F1
#
_cell.length_a   1.000
_cell.length_b   1.000
_cell.length_c   1.000
_cell.angle_alpha   90.00
_cell.angle_beta   90.00
_cell.angle_gamma   90.00
#
_symmetry.space_group_name_H-M   'P 1'
#
loop_
_entity.id
_entity.type
_entity.pdbx_description
1 polymer ?
#
loop_
_entity_poly.entity_id
_entity_poly.type
_entity_poly.pdbx_seq_one_letter_code
_entity_poly.pdbx_strand_id
1 'polypeptide(L)'
;MVLPHAAVRSLHALSLNSALQSLQLPVQCPIVLDGRIPQNFSLQVFDTSDSPFNPGFTKGPAPWSEILLFPAITTPSRFDVSSSTGDSKPVEVTINDQSIFDPSGNNPQIGFRRAGLLLGNGSDASNQGVKTFHWSSMQDSTRKLNLTHEYLVSFHETNDSGGAQFALQIGTPLGQNSTAGRPSLSDWKMLDRNNTVVFSTPLKFDAWQNFAVTLDVPKK
;
A
#
# COMPACT_ATOMS: atom_id res chain seq x y z
N MET A 1 -23.68 61.26 56.37
CA MET A 1 -22.92 60.01 56.57
C MET A 1 -23.40 59.04 55.51
N VAL A 2 -22.67 58.94 54.40
CA VAL A 2 -23.08 58.24 53.17
C VAL A 2 -22.30 56.93 53.09
N LEU A 3 -23.00 55.80 53.08
CA LEU A 3 -22.45 54.48 52.77
C LEU A 3 -22.83 54.13 51.32
N PRO A 4 -21.87 53.70 50.47
CA PRO A 4 -22.18 53.33 49.10
C PRO A 4 -22.75 51.90 49.02
N HIS A 5 -23.79 51.74 48.23
CA HIS A 5 -24.35 50.44 47.84
C HIS A 5 -23.41 49.74 46.85
N ALA A 6 -23.04 48.49 47.15
CA ALA A 6 -22.30 47.63 46.24
C ALA A 6 -23.26 47.01 45.21
N ALA A 7 -23.04 47.26 43.92
CA ALA A 7 -23.74 46.60 42.83
C ALA A 7 -22.93 45.37 42.36
N VAL A 8 -23.50 44.17 42.51
CA VAL A 8 -22.94 42.93 41.97
C VAL A 8 -23.40 42.79 40.51
N ARG A 9 -22.46 42.79 39.57
CA ARG A 9 -22.72 42.47 38.15
C ARG A 9 -22.51 40.98 37.91
N SER A 10 -23.59 40.25 37.64
CA SER A 10 -23.53 38.87 37.13
C SER A 10 -23.31 38.90 35.61
N LEU A 11 -22.15 38.44 35.13
CA LEU A 11 -21.95 38.13 33.72
C LEU A 11 -22.61 36.78 33.40
N HIS A 12 -23.63 36.79 32.55
CA HIS A 12 -24.13 35.58 31.90
C HIS A 12 -23.34 35.38 30.61
N ALA A 13 -22.50 34.35 30.56
CA ALA A 13 -21.84 33.93 29.34
C ALA A 13 -22.82 33.10 28.49
N LEU A 14 -23.29 33.66 27.37
CA LEU A 14 -23.96 32.87 26.34
C LEU A 14 -22.90 32.05 25.59
N SER A 15 -22.86 30.74 25.81
CA SER A 15 -22.11 29.81 24.96
C SER A 15 -22.90 29.56 23.67
N LEU A 16 -22.50 30.19 22.57
CA LEU A 16 -22.94 29.81 21.23
C LEU A 16 -22.28 28.47 20.86
N ASN A 17 -23.01 27.37 21.05
CA ASN A 17 -22.67 26.08 20.46
C ASN A 17 -23.01 26.11 18.96
N SER A 18 -22.11 26.72 18.17
CA SER A 18 -22.12 26.55 16.72
C SER A 18 -21.63 25.15 16.41
N ALA A 19 -22.49 24.30 15.82
CA ALA A 19 -22.04 23.04 15.26
C ALA A 19 -20.96 23.34 14.21
N LEU A 20 -19.73 22.86 14.44
CA LEU A 20 -18.66 22.89 13.45
C LEU A 20 -19.11 22.01 12.27
N GLN A 21 -19.71 22.64 11.26
CA GLN A 21 -19.81 22.05 9.93
C GLN A 21 -18.38 21.80 9.47
N SER A 22 -18.03 20.53 9.23
CA SER A 22 -16.74 20.18 8.65
C SER A 22 -16.69 20.79 7.25
N LEU A 23 -15.91 21.85 7.10
CA LEU A 23 -15.50 22.33 5.79
C LEU A 23 -14.64 21.23 5.17
N GLN A 24 -15.24 20.39 4.32
CA GLN A 24 -14.49 19.56 3.40
C GLN A 24 -13.78 20.49 2.41
N LEU A 25 -12.54 20.84 2.71
CA LEU A 25 -11.66 21.45 1.72
C LEU A 25 -11.54 20.47 0.53
N PRO A 26 -11.56 20.97 -0.73
CA PRO A 26 -11.31 20.12 -1.88
C PRO A 26 -9.98 19.40 -1.68
N VAL A 27 -9.94 18.09 -1.97
CA VAL A 27 -8.75 17.26 -1.83
C VAL A 27 -7.59 17.95 -2.54
N GLN A 28 -6.61 18.44 -1.77
CA GLN A 28 -5.47 19.20 -2.30
C GLN A 28 -4.58 18.37 -3.25
N CYS A 29 -4.70 17.04 -3.18
CA CYS A 29 -3.90 16.07 -3.93
C CYS A 29 -4.83 15.08 -4.65
N PRO A 30 -5.28 15.38 -5.88
CA PRO A 30 -6.20 14.50 -6.61
C PRO A 30 -5.59 13.11 -6.82
N ILE A 31 -6.42 12.07 -6.73
CA ILE A 31 -6.03 10.70 -7.05
C ILE A 31 -5.81 10.63 -8.56
N VAL A 32 -4.58 10.31 -8.99
CA VAL A 32 -4.24 10.17 -10.42
C VAL A 32 -4.35 8.74 -10.92
N LEU A 33 -4.29 7.77 -9.99
CA LEU A 33 -4.38 6.34 -10.27
C LEU A 33 -4.96 5.66 -9.03
N ASP A 34 -6.01 4.87 -9.22
CA ASP A 34 -6.74 4.23 -8.11
C ASP A 34 -6.71 2.71 -8.28
N GLY A 35 -6.00 2.04 -7.37
CA GLY A 35 -5.92 0.59 -7.31
C GLY A 35 -6.82 -0.02 -6.24
N ARG A 36 -7.69 0.75 -5.58
CA ARG A 36 -8.61 0.20 -4.58
C ARG A 36 -9.63 -0.70 -5.26
N ILE A 37 -9.89 -1.87 -4.67
CA ILE A 37 -10.80 -2.86 -5.27
C ILE A 37 -12.24 -2.54 -4.85
N PRO A 38 -13.18 -2.28 -5.76
CA PRO A 38 -14.58 -2.07 -5.40
C PRO A 38 -15.20 -3.28 -4.69
N GLN A 39 -16.14 -3.05 -3.76
CA GLN A 39 -16.82 -4.14 -3.04
C GLN A 39 -17.49 -5.17 -3.96
N ASN A 40 -18.01 -4.74 -5.12
CA ASN A 40 -18.68 -5.59 -6.10
C ASN A 40 -17.75 -6.31 -7.09
N PHE A 41 -16.42 -6.09 -7.05
CA PHE A 41 -15.48 -6.83 -7.89
C PHE A 41 -15.50 -8.32 -7.58
N SER A 42 -15.53 -9.17 -8.61
CA SER A 42 -15.23 -10.59 -8.47
C SER A 42 -13.74 -10.85 -8.76
N LEU A 43 -13.25 -12.03 -8.36
CA LEU A 43 -11.87 -12.42 -8.65
C LEU A 43 -11.63 -12.54 -10.17
N GLN A 44 -12.64 -12.90 -10.95
CA GLN A 44 -12.55 -13.05 -12.42
C GLN A 44 -12.28 -11.72 -13.13
N VAL A 45 -12.65 -10.58 -12.54
CA VAL A 45 -12.39 -9.27 -13.15
C VAL A 45 -10.89 -9.04 -13.33
N PHE A 46 -10.05 -9.54 -12.40
CA PHE A 46 -8.58 -9.43 -12.46
C PHE A 46 -7.96 -10.16 -13.67
N ASP A 47 -8.69 -11.07 -14.31
CA ASP A 47 -8.25 -11.76 -15.53
C ASP A 47 -8.58 -11.00 -16.82
N THR A 48 -9.24 -9.84 -16.71
CA THR A 48 -9.74 -9.06 -17.85
C THR A 48 -9.19 -7.64 -17.86
N SER A 49 -9.42 -6.91 -18.95
CA SER A 49 -9.09 -5.48 -19.07
C SER A 49 -9.98 -4.56 -18.24
N ASP A 50 -11.05 -5.09 -17.63
CA ASP A 50 -11.92 -4.29 -16.73
C ASP A 50 -11.27 -4.09 -15.36
N SER A 51 -10.25 -4.89 -15.04
CA SER A 51 -9.38 -4.68 -13.88
C SER A 51 -8.52 -3.42 -14.06
N PRO A 52 -8.30 -2.61 -13.01
CA PRO A 52 -7.32 -1.53 -13.05
C PRO A 52 -5.88 -2.07 -13.12
N PHE A 53 -5.68 -3.36 -12.83
CA PHE A 53 -4.39 -4.03 -12.91
C PHE A 53 -4.25 -4.84 -14.20
N ASN A 54 -3.01 -4.92 -14.68
CA ASN A 54 -2.68 -5.73 -15.85
C ASN A 54 -2.97 -7.24 -15.61
N PRO A 55 -3.75 -7.91 -16.49
CA PRO A 55 -4.13 -9.31 -16.28
C PRO A 55 -3.02 -10.32 -16.63
N GLY A 56 -2.00 -9.92 -17.40
CA GLY A 56 -1.01 -10.83 -17.98
C GLY A 56 0.40 -10.75 -17.37
N PHE A 57 0.75 -9.66 -16.70
CA PHE A 57 2.13 -9.43 -16.25
C PHE A 57 2.39 -9.88 -14.80
N THR A 58 3.65 -10.26 -14.55
CA THR A 58 4.25 -10.49 -13.22
C THR A 58 3.62 -11.62 -12.40
N LYS A 59 3.22 -12.72 -13.04
CA LYS A 59 2.70 -13.93 -12.38
C LYS A 59 3.11 -15.22 -13.09
N GLY A 60 2.90 -16.36 -12.43
CA GLY A 60 2.98 -17.68 -13.07
C GLY A 60 1.85 -17.97 -14.06
N PRO A 61 1.71 -19.22 -14.54
CA PRO A 61 0.73 -19.59 -15.56
C PRO A 61 -0.73 -19.49 -15.08
N ALA A 62 -0.97 -19.63 -13.77
CA ALA A 62 -2.32 -19.56 -13.21
C ALA A 62 -2.97 -18.17 -13.42
N PRO A 63 -4.28 -18.08 -13.67
CA PRO A 63 -5.01 -16.82 -13.75
C PRO A 63 -4.99 -16.08 -12.39
N TRP A 64 -5.19 -14.76 -12.40
CA TRP A 64 -5.30 -13.98 -11.18
C TRP A 64 -6.45 -14.43 -10.30
N SER A 65 -7.56 -14.88 -10.89
CA SER A 65 -8.69 -15.38 -10.09
C SER A 65 -8.38 -16.65 -9.26
N GLU A 66 -7.31 -17.38 -9.58
CA GLU A 66 -6.81 -18.51 -8.78
C GLU A 66 -5.71 -18.10 -7.80
N ILE A 67 -4.96 -17.04 -8.10
CA ILE A 67 -3.85 -16.53 -7.27
C ILE A 67 -4.37 -15.65 -6.13
N LEU A 68 -5.43 -14.89 -6.40
CA LEU A 68 -6.00 -13.90 -5.50
C LEU A 68 -7.13 -14.48 -4.66
N LEU A 69 -7.26 -13.97 -3.44
CA LEU A 69 -8.38 -14.26 -2.56
C LEU A 69 -8.99 -12.96 -2.06
N PHE A 70 -10.29 -13.01 -1.73
CA PHE A 70 -10.89 -11.98 -0.88
C PHE A 70 -10.84 -12.48 0.57
N PRO A 71 -9.91 -11.96 1.39
CA PRO A 71 -9.76 -12.42 2.76
C PRO A 71 -10.96 -12.02 3.61
N ALA A 72 -11.35 -12.89 4.52
CA ALA A 72 -12.39 -12.60 5.51
C ALA A 72 -11.81 -11.77 6.65
N ILE A 73 -11.76 -10.45 6.49
CA ILE A 73 -11.18 -9.53 7.48
C ILE A 73 -12.26 -8.74 8.20
N THR A 74 -12.15 -8.70 9.53
CA THR A 74 -13.11 -8.00 10.39
C THR A 74 -12.78 -6.52 10.56
N THR A 75 -11.52 -6.14 10.36
CA THR A 75 -11.05 -4.76 10.48
C THR A 75 -10.59 -4.27 9.10
N PRO A 76 -11.24 -3.25 8.51
CA PRO A 76 -10.81 -2.69 7.23
C PRO A 76 -9.47 -1.95 7.38
N SER A 77 -8.68 -1.88 6.31
CA SER A 77 -7.50 -1.01 6.30
C SER A 77 -7.91 0.47 6.23
N ARG A 78 -6.94 1.38 6.41
CA ARG A 78 -7.19 2.83 6.30
C ARG A 78 -7.79 3.23 4.95
N PHE A 79 -7.50 2.46 3.89
CA PHE A 79 -7.92 2.75 2.52
C PHE A 79 -9.07 1.86 2.02
N ASP A 80 -9.57 0.95 2.87
CA ASP A 80 -10.73 0.07 2.58
C ASP A 80 -12.03 0.65 3.19
N VAL A 81 -12.14 1.97 3.23
CA VAL A 81 -13.26 2.69 3.85
C VAL A 81 -14.17 3.27 2.79
N SER A 82 -15.45 3.44 3.15
CA SER A 82 -16.44 4.11 2.32
C SER A 82 -15.94 5.50 1.91
N SER A 83 -15.95 5.77 0.61
CA SER A 83 -15.52 7.03 0.04
C SER A 83 -16.55 7.54 -0.97
N SER A 84 -16.41 8.79 -1.41
CA SER A 84 -17.29 9.35 -2.44
C SER A 84 -17.25 8.59 -3.77
N THR A 85 -16.23 7.76 -3.98
CA THR A 85 -16.06 6.91 -5.17
C THR A 85 -16.53 5.47 -4.95
N GLY A 86 -17.16 5.18 -3.81
CA GLY A 86 -17.63 3.85 -3.43
C GLY A 86 -16.81 3.22 -2.31
N ASP A 87 -17.29 2.04 -1.88
CA ASP A 87 -16.64 1.20 -0.87
C ASP A 87 -15.60 0.30 -1.54
N SER A 88 -14.45 0.15 -0.90
CA SER A 88 -13.37 -0.74 -1.33
C SER A 88 -13.17 -1.92 -0.38
N LYS A 89 -12.52 -2.97 -0.89
CA LYS A 89 -12.14 -4.17 -0.14
C LYS A 89 -10.68 -4.55 -0.38
N PRO A 90 -10.07 -5.26 0.57
CA PRO A 90 -8.73 -5.80 0.40
C PRO A 90 -8.74 -7.03 -0.52
N VAL A 91 -7.56 -7.33 -1.06
CA VAL A 91 -7.25 -8.56 -1.78
C VAL A 91 -6.01 -9.19 -1.16
N GLU A 92 -5.95 -10.51 -1.16
CA GLU A 92 -4.77 -11.27 -0.74
C GLU A 92 -4.11 -11.92 -1.95
N VAL A 93 -2.78 -11.87 -2.00
CA VAL A 93 -1.98 -12.49 -3.05
C VAL A 93 -1.29 -13.73 -2.48
N THR A 94 -1.58 -14.90 -3.05
CA THR A 94 -0.90 -16.15 -2.67
C THR A 94 0.23 -16.47 -3.63
N ILE A 95 1.38 -16.91 -3.10
CA ILE A 95 2.49 -17.46 -3.89
C ILE A 95 2.71 -18.93 -3.54
N ASN A 96 3.09 -19.72 -4.53
CA ASN A 96 3.41 -21.14 -4.38
C ASN A 96 4.52 -21.56 -5.36
N ASP A 97 4.81 -22.86 -5.46
CA ASP A 97 5.85 -23.38 -6.35
C ASP A 97 5.59 -23.15 -7.85
N GLN A 98 4.35 -22.85 -8.24
CA GLN A 98 3.97 -22.52 -9.61
C GLN A 98 4.05 -21.01 -9.91
N SER A 99 4.36 -20.17 -8.93
CA SER A 99 4.51 -18.71 -9.11
C SER A 99 5.82 -18.35 -9.85
N ILE A 100 6.16 -19.04 -10.93
CA ILE A 100 7.36 -18.84 -11.75
C ILE A 100 6.98 -17.97 -12.95
N PHE A 101 7.53 -16.76 -13.03
CA PHE A 101 7.28 -15.85 -14.14
C PHE A 101 8.09 -16.27 -15.37
N ASP A 102 7.42 -16.39 -16.51
CA ASP A 102 8.05 -16.70 -17.80
C ASP A 102 7.60 -15.69 -18.87
N PRO A 103 8.21 -14.50 -18.91
CA PRO A 103 7.77 -13.43 -19.80
C PRO A 103 7.91 -13.76 -21.29
N SER A 104 8.79 -14.70 -21.65
CA SER A 104 9.04 -15.08 -23.06
C SER A 104 8.48 -16.45 -23.43
N GLY A 105 7.84 -17.16 -22.48
CA GLY A 105 7.30 -18.51 -22.64
C GLY A 105 8.36 -19.61 -22.85
N ASN A 106 9.64 -19.26 -22.79
CA ASN A 106 10.76 -20.17 -23.05
C ASN A 106 11.96 -19.90 -22.12
N ASN A 107 11.86 -18.94 -21.20
CA ASN A 107 12.95 -18.60 -20.30
C ASN A 107 12.39 -18.31 -18.89
N PRO A 108 11.87 -19.34 -18.20
CA PRO A 108 11.27 -19.19 -16.89
C PRO A 108 12.29 -18.68 -15.88
N GLN A 109 11.89 -17.68 -15.08
CA GLN A 109 12.73 -17.08 -14.05
C GLN A 109 12.70 -17.93 -12.77
N ILE A 110 13.45 -19.03 -12.76
CA ILE A 110 13.44 -20.03 -11.67
C ILE A 110 14.09 -19.56 -10.36
N GLY A 111 14.79 -18.41 -10.37
CA GLY A 111 15.50 -17.89 -9.21
C GLY A 111 14.61 -17.25 -8.14
N PHE A 112 13.34 -16.96 -8.45
CA PHE A 112 12.41 -16.32 -7.54
C PHE A 112 10.95 -16.59 -7.93
N ARG A 113 10.03 -16.37 -6.98
CA ARG A 113 8.58 -16.46 -7.22
C ARG A 113 7.99 -15.07 -7.42
N ARG A 114 7.03 -14.90 -8.34
CA ARG A 114 6.33 -13.63 -8.59
C ARG A 114 4.83 -13.81 -8.67
N ALA A 115 4.15 -12.91 -7.98
CA ALA A 115 2.74 -12.57 -8.16
C ALA A 115 2.60 -11.09 -7.73
N GLY A 116 2.71 -10.17 -8.68
CA GLY A 116 2.56 -8.73 -8.44
C GLY A 116 1.50 -8.11 -9.32
N LEU A 117 0.48 -7.50 -8.72
CA LEU A 117 -0.52 -6.72 -9.44
C LEU A 117 0.13 -5.42 -9.95
N LEU A 118 0.15 -5.23 -11.27
CA LEU A 118 0.72 -4.05 -11.91
C LEU A 118 -0.38 -3.02 -12.20
N LEU A 119 -0.31 -1.87 -11.55
CA LEU A 119 -1.22 -0.73 -11.73
C LEU A 119 -0.56 0.33 -12.63
N GLY A 120 -1.30 0.85 -13.61
CA GLY A 120 -0.77 1.80 -14.58
C GLY A 120 -0.01 1.15 -15.74
N ASN A 121 0.68 1.95 -16.53
CA ASN A 121 1.34 1.49 -17.77
C ASN A 121 2.76 2.06 -17.98
N GLY A 122 3.29 2.78 -16.99
CA GLY A 122 4.63 3.36 -17.03
C GLY A 122 4.71 4.70 -17.78
N SER A 123 3.70 5.05 -18.58
CA SER A 123 3.59 6.34 -19.29
C SER A 123 2.49 7.25 -18.73
N ASP A 124 1.79 6.79 -17.70
CA ASP A 124 0.68 7.50 -17.07
C ASP A 124 1.14 8.61 -16.10
N ALA A 125 0.16 9.34 -15.56
CA ALA A 125 0.40 10.50 -14.72
C ALA A 125 1.08 10.18 -13.37
N SER A 126 1.13 8.91 -12.94
CA SER A 126 1.84 8.51 -11.71
C SER A 126 3.36 8.69 -11.82
N ASN A 127 3.90 8.88 -13.02
CA ASN A 127 5.35 9.00 -13.29
C ASN A 127 5.79 10.44 -13.58
N GLN A 128 5.04 11.45 -13.15
CA GLN A 128 5.32 12.86 -13.45
C GLN A 128 5.26 13.75 -12.20
N GLY A 129 6.36 14.47 -11.94
CA GLY A 129 6.49 15.39 -10.81
C GLY A 129 6.37 14.67 -9.46
N VAL A 130 5.87 15.39 -8.45
CA VAL A 130 5.68 14.85 -7.10
C VAL A 130 4.43 13.98 -7.05
N LYS A 131 4.59 12.73 -6.59
CA LYS A 131 3.49 11.76 -6.41
C LYS A 131 3.67 11.01 -5.09
N THR A 132 2.56 10.72 -4.43
CA THR A 132 2.55 9.89 -3.22
C THR A 132 1.78 8.61 -3.48
N PHE A 133 2.46 7.49 -3.31
CA PHE A 133 1.90 6.15 -3.42
C PHE A 133 1.43 5.70 -2.05
N HIS A 134 0.20 5.26 -1.93
CA HIS A 134 -0.41 4.82 -0.67
C HIS A 134 -0.85 3.36 -0.77
N TRP A 135 -0.56 2.57 0.25
CA TRP A 135 -1.07 1.20 0.35
C TRP A 135 -1.12 0.73 1.81
N SER A 136 -1.85 -0.34 2.04
CA SER A 136 -1.89 -1.05 3.31
C SER A 136 -1.38 -2.47 3.11
N SER A 137 -0.66 -3.01 4.08
CA SER A 137 -0.21 -4.40 4.09
C SER A 137 -0.54 -5.04 5.42
N MET A 138 -0.96 -6.31 5.36
CA MET A 138 -1.20 -7.17 6.50
C MET A 138 -0.69 -8.57 6.15
N GLN A 139 -0.09 -9.26 7.12
CA GLN A 139 0.28 -10.67 6.99
C GLN A 139 -0.80 -11.56 7.60
N ASP A 140 -1.22 -12.58 6.84
CA ASP A 140 -2.07 -13.66 7.33
C ASP A 140 -1.28 -14.55 8.30
N SER A 141 -1.70 -14.61 9.56
CA SER A 141 -1.07 -15.45 10.58
C SER A 141 -1.23 -16.96 10.34
N THR A 142 -2.19 -17.39 9.52
CA THR A 142 -2.40 -18.80 9.16
C THR A 142 -1.52 -19.22 7.98
N ARG A 143 -1.12 -18.27 7.13
CA ARG A 143 -0.32 -18.49 5.91
C ARG A 143 0.85 -17.51 5.83
N LYS A 144 1.71 -17.57 6.85
CA LYS A 144 2.84 -16.66 7.02
C LYS A 144 3.88 -16.83 5.91
N LEU A 145 4.46 -15.71 5.46
CA LEU A 145 5.68 -15.74 4.66
C LEU A 145 6.83 -16.40 5.43
N ASN A 146 7.67 -17.16 4.72
CA ASN A 146 8.89 -17.72 5.29
C ASN A 146 10.00 -16.68 5.26
N LEU A 147 10.13 -15.91 6.34
CA LEU A 147 11.03 -14.76 6.43
C LEU A 147 12.53 -15.10 6.40
N THR A 148 12.91 -16.38 6.26
CA THR A 148 14.29 -16.75 5.87
C THR A 148 14.60 -16.38 4.42
N HIS A 149 13.58 -16.09 3.60
CA HIS A 149 13.68 -15.61 2.23
C HIS A 149 13.45 -14.10 2.17
N GLU A 150 13.93 -13.48 1.09
CA GLU A 150 13.62 -12.09 0.76
C GLU A 150 12.27 -12.00 0.06
N TYR A 151 11.48 -10.97 0.43
CA TYR A 151 10.27 -10.61 -0.27
C TYR A 151 10.26 -9.11 -0.57
N LEU A 152 10.01 -8.74 -1.83
CA LEU A 152 9.67 -7.39 -2.25
C LEU A 152 8.15 -7.34 -2.49
N VAL A 153 7.40 -6.75 -1.56
CA VAL A 153 5.93 -6.83 -1.55
C VAL A 153 5.24 -5.64 -2.21
N SER A 154 5.96 -4.54 -2.37
CA SER A 154 5.52 -3.35 -3.11
C SER A 154 6.76 -2.63 -3.62
N PHE A 155 6.81 -2.29 -4.88
CA PHE A 155 7.94 -1.55 -5.46
C PHE A 155 7.47 -0.74 -6.66
N HIS A 156 8.19 0.33 -6.95
CA HIS A 156 8.02 1.13 -8.16
C HIS A 156 9.23 0.90 -9.06
N GLU A 157 9.02 0.36 -10.26
CA GLU A 157 10.10 -0.01 -11.19
C GLU A 157 10.65 1.21 -11.94
N THR A 158 11.95 1.22 -12.19
CA THR A 158 12.57 2.22 -13.08
C THR A 158 12.10 2.00 -14.53
N ASN A 159 12.01 3.07 -15.33
CA ASN A 159 11.49 2.97 -16.70
C ASN A 159 12.35 2.10 -17.65
N ASP A 160 13.59 1.80 -17.29
CA ASP A 160 14.48 0.88 -18.00
C ASP A 160 14.43 -0.56 -17.46
N SER A 161 13.53 -0.85 -16.51
CA SER A 161 13.40 -2.11 -15.79
C SER A 161 14.70 -2.60 -15.15
N GLY A 162 15.64 -1.69 -14.88
CA GLY A 162 16.94 -1.99 -14.28
C GLY A 162 16.92 -2.09 -12.74
N GLY A 163 15.83 -1.69 -12.09
CA GLY A 163 15.68 -1.75 -10.64
C GLY A 163 14.42 -1.07 -10.13
N ALA A 164 14.39 -0.74 -8.84
CA ALA A 164 13.28 -0.05 -8.20
C ALA A 164 13.68 1.37 -7.79
N GLN A 165 12.75 2.33 -7.90
CA GLN A 165 12.90 3.66 -7.29
C GLN A 165 12.78 3.58 -5.77
N PHE A 166 11.87 2.73 -5.30
CA PHE A 166 11.74 2.32 -3.91
C PHE A 166 11.17 0.89 -3.85
N ALA A 167 11.42 0.19 -2.75
CA ALA A 167 10.80 -1.10 -2.49
C ALA A 167 10.50 -1.30 -1.00
N LEU A 168 9.33 -1.86 -0.69
CA LEU A 168 9.01 -2.41 0.62
C LEU A 168 9.46 -3.88 0.64
N GLN A 169 10.42 -4.16 1.51
CA GLN A 169 11.06 -5.45 1.69
C GLN A 169 10.71 -6.05 3.07
N ILE A 170 10.65 -7.38 3.17
CA ILE A 170 10.65 -8.12 4.43
C ILE A 170 11.48 -9.41 4.29
N GLY A 171 11.93 -9.97 5.40
CA GLY A 171 12.73 -11.19 5.44
C GLY A 171 14.24 -10.95 5.31
N THR A 172 14.97 -12.02 4.93
CA THR A 172 16.44 -12.02 4.78
C THR A 172 16.83 -11.61 3.37
N PRO A 173 17.55 -10.48 3.19
CA PRO A 173 18.03 -10.09 1.86
C PRO A 173 18.87 -11.19 1.20
N LEU A 174 18.72 -11.36 -0.11
CA LEU A 174 19.52 -12.32 -0.87
C LEU A 174 21.03 -12.05 -0.71
N GLY A 175 21.80 -13.12 -0.54
CA GLY A 175 23.26 -13.04 -0.39
C GLY A 175 23.74 -12.47 0.96
N GLN A 176 22.84 -12.20 1.90
CA GLN A 176 23.17 -11.70 3.23
C GLN A 176 22.86 -12.74 4.32
N ASN A 177 23.87 -13.10 5.12
CA ASN A 177 23.64 -13.76 6.40
C ASN A 177 23.13 -12.73 7.43
N SER A 178 22.13 -13.09 8.23
CA SER A 178 21.61 -12.23 9.30
C SER A 178 22.70 -11.96 10.34
N THR A 179 23.29 -10.78 10.31
CA THR A 179 24.35 -10.35 11.24
C THR A 179 23.91 -9.15 12.08
N ALA A 180 24.52 -9.02 13.25
CA ALA A 180 24.27 -7.93 14.20
C ALA A 180 24.43 -6.55 13.54
N GLY A 181 23.50 -5.63 13.86
CA GLY A 181 23.47 -4.27 13.30
C GLY A 181 22.58 -4.09 12.06
N ARG A 182 21.89 -5.15 11.61
CA ARG A 182 20.89 -5.08 10.52
C ARG A 182 19.46 -5.09 11.09
N PRO A 183 18.46 -4.49 10.40
CA PRO A 183 17.06 -4.59 10.82
C PRO A 183 16.61 -6.04 10.88
N SER A 184 15.65 -6.34 11.78
CA SER A 184 15.18 -7.71 11.98
C SER A 184 14.68 -8.31 10.67
N LEU A 185 14.77 -9.64 10.53
CA LEU A 185 14.13 -10.37 9.43
C LEU A 185 12.61 -10.19 9.45
N SER A 186 12.06 -9.94 10.64
CA SER A 186 10.65 -9.63 10.88
C SER A 186 10.32 -8.14 10.79
N ASP A 187 11.21 -7.30 10.29
CA ASP A 187 10.89 -5.88 10.05
C ASP A 187 10.52 -5.67 8.60
N TRP A 188 9.47 -4.87 8.39
CA TRP A 188 9.30 -4.17 7.12
C TRP A 188 10.46 -3.18 6.95
N LYS A 189 11.04 -3.16 5.76
CA LYS A 189 12.19 -2.33 5.37
C LYS A 189 11.81 -1.56 4.12
N MET A 190 11.83 -0.23 4.18
CA MET A 190 11.73 0.61 2.98
C MET A 190 13.13 0.83 2.42
N LEU A 191 13.33 0.43 1.17
CA LEU A 191 14.56 0.59 0.43
C LEU A 191 14.44 1.79 -0.52
N ASP A 192 15.51 2.58 -0.61
CA ASP A 192 15.68 3.56 -1.69
C ASP A 192 16.22 2.92 -2.99
N ARG A 193 16.44 3.74 -4.01
CA ARG A 193 16.98 3.33 -5.32
C ARG A 193 18.34 2.63 -5.25
N ASN A 194 19.12 2.88 -4.20
CA ASN A 194 20.43 2.26 -3.99
C ASN A 194 20.33 0.99 -3.12
N ASN A 195 19.10 0.48 -2.88
CA ASN A 195 18.81 -0.61 -1.94
C ASN A 195 19.26 -0.31 -0.50
N THR A 196 19.32 0.96 -0.11
CA THR A 196 19.62 1.37 1.26
C THR A 196 18.34 1.39 2.07
N VAL A 197 18.36 0.82 3.28
CA VAL A 197 17.22 0.90 4.20
C VAL A 197 17.11 2.34 4.72
N VAL A 198 16.04 3.03 4.35
CA VAL A 198 15.76 4.42 4.79
C VAL A 198 14.74 4.49 5.92
N PHE A 199 13.95 3.42 6.10
CA PHE A 199 12.99 3.27 7.18
C PHE A 199 12.76 1.79 7.49
N SER A 200 12.52 1.46 8.76
CA SER A 200 12.06 0.13 9.14
C SER A 200 11.05 0.19 10.29
N THR A 201 10.18 -0.82 10.34
CA THR A 201 9.24 -1.02 11.44
C THR A 201 8.99 -2.51 11.64
N PRO A 202 8.76 -2.99 12.88
CA PRO A 202 8.37 -4.36 13.12
C PRO A 202 7.12 -4.76 12.34
N LEU A 203 7.11 -5.98 11.79
CA LEU A 203 5.93 -6.64 11.27
C LEU A 203 4.92 -6.87 12.40
N LYS A 204 3.65 -6.59 12.13
CA LYS A 204 2.52 -6.98 12.97
C LYS A 204 1.66 -7.98 12.21
N PHE A 205 1.42 -9.14 12.80
CA PHE A 205 0.46 -10.10 12.28
C PHE A 205 -0.97 -9.63 12.57
N ASP A 206 -1.89 -9.97 11.66
CA ASP A 206 -3.33 -9.72 11.81
C ASP A 206 -3.70 -8.25 12.07
N ALA A 207 -2.82 -7.32 11.68
CA ALA A 207 -3.01 -5.90 11.81
C ALA A 207 -2.50 -5.16 10.56
N TRP A 208 -3.30 -4.20 10.11
CA TRP A 208 -2.95 -3.35 8.98
C TRP A 208 -1.79 -2.41 9.32
N GLN A 209 -0.76 -2.43 8.47
CA GLN A 209 0.31 -1.44 8.45
C GLN A 209 0.16 -0.61 7.17
N ASN A 210 0.00 0.69 7.34
CA ASN A 210 -0.27 1.62 6.24
C ASN A 210 1.03 2.33 5.87
N PHE A 211 1.34 2.37 4.58
CA PHE A 211 2.57 2.94 4.06
C PHE A 211 2.24 4.04 3.05
N ALA A 212 3.16 4.99 2.95
CA ALA A 212 3.15 5.98 1.90
C ALA A 212 4.59 6.31 1.49
N VAL A 213 4.82 6.46 0.19
CA VAL A 213 6.10 6.93 -0.35
C VAL A 213 5.83 8.10 -1.28
N THR A 214 6.48 9.23 -1.03
CA THR A 214 6.48 10.36 -1.94
C THR A 214 7.72 10.28 -2.82
N LEU A 215 7.50 10.19 -4.13
CA LEU A 215 8.54 10.25 -5.14
C LEU A 215 8.44 11.59 -5.87
N ASP A 216 9.56 12.30 -5.98
CA ASP A 216 9.68 13.45 -6.88
C ASP A 216 10.33 12.96 -8.17
N VAL A 217 9.52 12.76 -9.21
CA VAL A 217 10.00 12.35 -10.53
C VAL A 217 10.41 13.61 -11.30
N PRO A 218 11.72 13.81 -11.56
CA PRO A 218 12.20 15.01 -12.24
C PRO A 218 11.55 15.14 -13.62
N LYS A 219 11.21 16.37 -14.00
CA LYS A 219 10.88 16.65 -15.40
C LYS A 219 12.13 16.39 -16.24
N LYS A 220 11.99 15.55 -17.27
CA LYS A 220 13.01 15.45 -18.33
C LYS A 220 13.07 16.76 -19.12
#